data_AF-A0A916TUC8-F1
#
_entry.id   AF-A0A916TUC8-F1
#
_cell.length_a   1.000
_cell.length_b   1.000
_cell.length_c   1.000
_cell.angle_alpha   90.00
_cell.angle_beta   90.00
_cell.angle_gamma   90.00
#
_symmetry.space_group_name_H-M   'P 1'
#
loop_
_entity.id
_entity.type
_entity.pdbx_description
1 polymer ?
#
loop_
_entity_poly.entity_id
_entity_poly.type
_entity_poly.pdbx_seq_one_letter_code
_entity_poly.pdbx_strand_id
1 'polypeptide(L)'
;MRDALMEQAEKLVDAAWDAIEEDDTALASASAHEALSLNPAALDAWVVLAHLTETPSVRIALLREAVAQGKRSLAAQLKAYRQTSFWLTMGTRPYMRAVHSLAVELWDRDIGGDRAQAVENVRHLLRINPNDNQGVRFLAYTWLPLTGAWNELTRLLRRYRDEIRTETRYSLALDAFRRKDAAADTALAAALETNPHVPAFLLARRAPFPLKPETVTYRSEAEAQTYAAVAFPVWRLVPGATKWLNDVLRGKPLSKS
;
A
#
# COMPACT_ATOMS: atom_id res chain seq x y z
N MET A 1 0.49 -9.86 -36.43
CA MET A 1 0.54 -11.15 -35.70
C MET A 1 0.95 -10.94 -34.24
N ARG A 2 2.10 -10.34 -33.94
CA ARG A 2 2.56 -10.08 -32.57
C ARG A 2 1.55 -9.24 -31.74
N ASP A 3 1.02 -8.17 -32.31
CA ASP A 3 0.08 -7.30 -31.60
C ASP A 3 -1.27 -8.00 -31.33
N ALA A 4 -1.72 -8.86 -32.25
CA ALA A 4 -2.93 -9.66 -32.06
C ALA A 4 -2.80 -10.69 -30.93
N LEU A 5 -1.61 -11.30 -30.77
CA LEU A 5 -1.33 -12.21 -29.66
C LEU A 5 -1.25 -11.48 -28.32
N MET A 6 -0.75 -10.24 -28.31
CA MET A 6 -0.73 -9.40 -27.09
C MET A 6 -2.15 -9.03 -26.67
N GLU A 7 -2.99 -8.58 -27.61
CA GLU A 7 -4.39 -8.25 -27.33
C GLU A 7 -5.17 -9.47 -26.85
N GLN A 8 -4.92 -10.65 -27.44
CA GLN A 8 -5.55 -11.88 -26.99
C GLN A 8 -5.09 -12.28 -25.58
N ALA A 9 -3.81 -12.11 -25.26
CA ALA A 9 -3.31 -12.36 -23.90
C ALA A 9 -3.92 -11.39 -22.86
N GLU A 10 -4.14 -10.13 -23.22
CA GLU A 10 -4.82 -9.16 -22.35
C GLU A 10 -6.28 -9.57 -22.09
N LYS A 11 -7.02 -10.00 -23.11
CA LYS A 11 -8.40 -10.51 -22.94
C LYS A 11 -8.45 -11.75 -22.04
N LEU A 12 -7.47 -12.64 -22.14
CA LEU A 12 -7.37 -13.82 -21.26
C LEU A 12 -7.05 -13.42 -19.81
N VAL A 13 -6.27 -12.37 -19.60
CA VAL A 13 -6.06 -11.81 -18.25
C VAL A 13 -7.35 -11.24 -17.68
N ASP A 14 -8.10 -10.47 -18.47
CA ASP A 14 -9.39 -9.93 -18.04
C ASP A 14 -10.37 -11.06 -17.68
N ALA A 15 -10.49 -12.07 -18.55
CA ALA A 15 -11.30 -13.26 -18.28
C ALA A 15 -10.86 -14.02 -17.02
N ALA A 16 -9.55 -14.02 -16.71
CA ALA A 16 -9.05 -14.65 -15.51
C ALA A 16 -9.45 -13.90 -14.22
N TRP A 17 -9.54 -12.57 -14.28
CA TRP A 17 -10.05 -11.77 -13.16
C TRP A 17 -11.57 -11.92 -13.01
N ASP A 18 -12.31 -11.91 -14.11
CA ASP A 18 -13.77 -12.17 -14.09
C ASP A 18 -14.07 -13.54 -13.46
N ALA A 19 -13.30 -14.58 -13.82
CA ALA A 19 -13.43 -15.91 -13.24
C ALA A 19 -13.11 -15.95 -11.73
N ILE A 20 -12.18 -15.11 -11.24
CA ILE A 20 -11.94 -14.97 -9.80
C ILE A 20 -13.16 -14.38 -9.09
N GLU A 21 -13.82 -13.38 -9.68
CA GLU A 21 -15.02 -12.76 -9.12
C GLU A 21 -16.20 -13.73 -9.07
N GLU A 22 -16.23 -14.72 -9.97
CA GLU A 22 -17.21 -15.81 -10.02
C GLU A 22 -16.79 -17.06 -9.21
N ASP A 23 -15.71 -16.99 -8.42
CA ASP A 23 -15.12 -18.10 -7.66
C ASP A 23 -14.66 -19.32 -8.52
N ASP A 24 -14.52 -19.16 -9.84
CA ASP A 24 -13.98 -20.19 -10.76
C ASP A 24 -12.45 -20.10 -10.87
N THR A 25 -11.79 -20.57 -9.80
CA THR A 25 -10.32 -20.61 -9.72
C THR A 25 -9.67 -21.48 -10.80
N ALA A 26 -10.38 -22.48 -11.34
CA ALA A 26 -9.86 -23.36 -12.39
C ALA A 26 -9.80 -22.63 -13.73
N LEU A 27 -10.88 -21.94 -14.11
CA LEU A 27 -10.91 -21.10 -15.31
C LEU A 27 -9.92 -19.94 -15.20
N ALA A 28 -9.82 -19.30 -14.03
CA ALA A 28 -8.86 -18.23 -13.80
C ALA A 28 -7.42 -18.69 -14.02
N SER A 29 -7.06 -19.85 -13.44
CA SER A 29 -5.73 -20.44 -13.60
C SER A 29 -5.44 -20.82 -15.05
N ALA A 30 -6.39 -21.47 -15.73
CA ALA A 30 -6.26 -21.86 -17.13
C ALA A 30 -6.07 -20.63 -18.05
N SER A 31 -6.89 -19.60 -17.87
CA SER A 31 -6.83 -18.36 -18.66
C SER A 31 -5.50 -17.61 -18.45
N ALA A 32 -5.02 -17.54 -17.20
CA ALA A 32 -3.72 -16.93 -16.91
C ALA A 32 -2.54 -17.72 -17.53
N HIS A 33 -2.57 -19.06 -17.47
CA HIS A 33 -1.55 -19.88 -18.12
C HIS A 33 -1.59 -19.75 -19.65
N GLU A 34 -2.79 -19.69 -20.25
CA GLU A 34 -2.93 -19.46 -21.69
C GLU A 34 -2.39 -18.09 -22.09
N ALA A 35 -2.71 -17.03 -21.33
CA ALA A 35 -2.18 -15.68 -21.55
C ALA A 35 -0.64 -15.66 -21.56
N LEU A 36 0.00 -16.38 -20.63
CA LEU A 36 1.45 -16.50 -20.57
C LEU A 36 2.05 -17.29 -21.74
N SER A 37 1.32 -18.27 -22.27
CA SER A 37 1.76 -19.03 -23.45
C SER A 37 1.76 -18.17 -24.72
N LEU A 38 0.81 -17.24 -24.84
CA LEU A 38 0.73 -16.29 -25.95
C LEU A 38 1.70 -15.12 -25.78
N ASN A 39 1.87 -14.64 -24.54
CA ASN A 39 2.72 -13.52 -24.20
C ASN A 39 3.35 -13.71 -22.81
N PRO A 40 4.61 -14.16 -22.72
CA PRO A 40 5.33 -14.29 -21.44
C PRO A 40 5.48 -12.96 -20.66
N ALA A 41 5.30 -11.82 -21.34
CA ALA A 41 5.31 -10.49 -20.75
C ALA A 41 3.91 -9.98 -20.34
N ALA A 42 2.88 -10.83 -20.33
CA ALA A 42 1.58 -10.55 -19.73
C ALA A 42 1.71 -10.55 -18.18
N LEU A 43 2.24 -9.46 -17.63
CA LEU A 43 2.65 -9.40 -16.22
C LEU A 43 1.49 -9.64 -15.24
N ASP A 44 0.29 -9.22 -15.58
CA ASP A 44 -0.88 -9.43 -14.72
C ASP A 44 -1.32 -10.90 -14.67
N ALA A 45 -1.04 -11.72 -15.69
CA ALA A 45 -1.31 -13.15 -15.61
C ALA A 45 -0.49 -13.81 -14.49
N TRP A 46 0.76 -13.38 -14.27
CA TRP A 46 1.54 -13.82 -13.11
C TRP A 46 0.93 -13.36 -11.78
N VAL A 47 0.33 -12.17 -11.75
CA VAL A 47 -0.36 -11.63 -10.56
C VAL A 47 -1.63 -12.43 -10.26
N VAL A 48 -2.39 -12.84 -11.29
CA VAL A 48 -3.51 -13.78 -11.17
C VAL A 48 -3.06 -15.10 -10.56
N LEU A 49 -2.02 -15.72 -11.12
CA LEU A 49 -1.51 -17.00 -10.60
C LEU A 49 -1.03 -16.87 -9.14
N ALA A 50 -0.39 -15.74 -8.79
CA ALA A 50 -0.02 -15.46 -7.41
C ALA A 50 -1.26 -15.29 -6.51
N HIS A 51 -2.32 -14.64 -6.98
CA HIS A 51 -3.56 -14.48 -6.22
C HIS A 51 -4.22 -15.83 -5.90
N LEU A 52 -4.25 -16.74 -6.88
CA LEU A 52 -4.82 -18.09 -6.75
C LEU A 52 -3.98 -19.04 -5.89
N THR A 53 -2.74 -18.66 -5.56
CA THR A 53 -1.79 -19.52 -4.86
C THR A 53 -1.91 -19.35 -3.35
N GLU A 54 -2.22 -20.43 -2.63
CA GLU A 54 -2.33 -20.40 -1.17
C GLU A 54 -0.96 -20.32 -0.47
N THR A 55 0.06 -20.96 -1.06
CA THR A 55 1.40 -21.06 -0.45
C THR A 55 2.17 -19.74 -0.59
N PRO A 56 2.50 -19.04 0.50
CA PRO A 56 3.08 -17.69 0.41
C PRO A 56 4.43 -17.62 -0.31
N SER A 57 5.31 -18.61 -0.11
CA SER A 57 6.60 -18.67 -0.80
C SER A 57 6.45 -18.80 -2.32
N VAL A 58 5.44 -19.54 -2.78
CA VAL A 58 5.10 -19.69 -4.20
C VAL A 58 4.50 -18.39 -4.75
N ARG A 59 3.61 -17.70 -4.00
CA ARG A 59 3.13 -16.36 -4.37
C ARG A 59 4.27 -15.38 -4.60
N ILE A 60 5.20 -15.31 -3.64
CA ILE A 60 6.37 -14.45 -3.72
C ILE A 60 7.23 -14.81 -4.95
N ALA A 61 7.43 -16.11 -5.24
CA ALA A 61 8.19 -16.54 -6.41
C ALA A 61 7.55 -16.10 -7.73
N LEU A 62 6.23 -16.28 -7.88
CA LEU A 62 5.47 -15.84 -9.05
C LEU A 62 5.55 -14.31 -9.24
N LEU A 63 5.38 -13.55 -8.16
CA LEU A 63 5.46 -12.09 -8.19
C LEU A 63 6.89 -11.59 -8.49
N ARG A 64 7.92 -12.28 -8.00
CA ARG A 64 9.31 -11.99 -8.37
C ARG A 64 9.54 -12.21 -9.86
N GLU A 65 9.00 -13.29 -10.43
CA GLU A 65 9.10 -13.53 -11.86
C GLU A 65 8.37 -12.45 -12.66
N ALA A 66 7.15 -12.06 -12.26
CA ALA A 66 6.42 -10.96 -12.87
C ALA A 66 7.24 -9.66 -12.89
N VAL A 67 7.84 -9.29 -11.75
CA VAL A 67 8.71 -8.11 -11.65
C VAL A 67 9.96 -8.25 -12.51
N ALA A 68 10.56 -9.44 -12.59
CA ALA A 68 11.74 -9.70 -13.41
C ALA A 68 11.43 -9.58 -14.91
N GLN A 69 10.32 -10.16 -15.36
CA GLN A 69 9.82 -10.02 -16.73
C GLN A 69 9.55 -8.56 -17.07
N GLY A 70 8.88 -7.82 -16.17
CA GLY A 70 8.61 -6.40 -16.36
C GLY A 70 9.86 -5.53 -16.42
N LYS A 71 10.89 -5.84 -15.61
CA LYS A 71 12.20 -5.18 -15.71
C LYS A 71 12.87 -5.41 -17.06
N ARG A 72 12.73 -6.61 -17.64
CA ARG A 72 13.25 -6.93 -18.97
C ARG A 72 12.46 -6.21 -20.08
N SER A 73 11.13 -6.30 -20.05
CA SER A 73 10.28 -5.74 -21.10
C SER A 73 10.23 -4.21 -21.09
N LEU A 74 10.41 -3.58 -19.92
CA LEU A 74 10.36 -2.13 -19.74
C LEU A 74 11.74 -1.50 -19.48
N ALA A 75 12.83 -2.16 -19.87
CA ALA A 75 14.19 -1.72 -19.56
C ALA A 75 14.47 -0.27 -20.02
N ALA A 76 13.98 0.10 -21.21
CA ALA A 76 14.15 1.46 -21.75
C ALA A 76 13.38 2.51 -20.92
N GLN A 77 12.13 2.22 -20.57
CA GLN A 77 11.28 3.07 -19.75
C GLN A 77 11.85 3.23 -18.34
N LEU A 78 12.35 2.15 -17.74
CA LEU A 78 12.99 2.17 -16.43
C LEU A 78 14.30 2.98 -16.45
N LYS A 79 15.09 2.86 -17.52
CA LYS A 79 16.29 3.70 -17.71
C LYS A 79 15.92 5.18 -17.86
N ALA A 80 14.83 5.48 -18.56
CA ALA A 80 14.34 6.83 -18.80
C ALA A 80 13.17 7.22 -17.87
N TYR A 81 13.13 6.71 -16.63
CA TYR A 81 11.92 6.81 -15.79
C TYR A 81 11.44 8.25 -15.51
N ARG A 82 12.32 9.25 -15.56
CA ARG A 82 11.95 10.66 -15.42
C ARG A 82 11.21 11.23 -16.63
N GLN A 83 11.31 10.58 -17.78
CA GLN A 83 10.67 10.95 -19.04
C GLN A 83 9.46 10.05 -19.34
N THR A 84 9.25 8.98 -18.58
CA THR A 84 8.11 8.08 -18.73
C THR A 84 7.07 8.37 -17.65
N SER A 85 5.85 8.71 -18.07
CA SER A 85 4.72 8.77 -17.14
C SER A 85 4.17 7.37 -16.90
N PHE A 86 4.77 6.63 -15.96
CA PHE A 86 4.45 5.22 -15.72
C PHE A 86 2.96 4.96 -15.44
N TRP A 87 2.25 5.91 -14.84
CA TRP A 87 0.81 5.79 -14.63
C TRP A 87 -0.01 6.09 -15.90
N LEU A 88 0.36 7.10 -16.69
CA LEU A 88 -0.40 7.47 -17.90
C LEU A 88 -0.08 6.56 -19.09
N THR A 89 1.06 5.89 -19.08
CA THR A 89 1.41 4.85 -20.07
C THR A 89 0.76 3.53 -19.66
N MET A 90 -0.32 3.14 -20.34
CA MET A 90 -1.09 1.93 -20.01
C MET A 90 -0.22 0.67 -19.87
N GLY A 91 0.69 0.44 -20.83
CA GLY A 91 1.57 -0.74 -20.86
C GLY A 91 2.58 -0.83 -19.70
N THR A 92 2.77 0.20 -18.89
CA THR A 92 3.65 0.15 -17.70
C THR A 92 2.91 -0.13 -16.40
N ARG A 93 1.57 -0.07 -16.39
CA ARG A 93 0.75 -0.34 -15.20
C ARG A 93 0.85 -1.79 -14.69
N PRO A 94 0.88 -2.83 -15.55
CA PRO A 94 1.06 -4.21 -15.10
C PRO A 94 2.32 -4.39 -14.25
N TYR A 95 3.42 -3.73 -14.64
CA TYR A 95 4.67 -3.77 -13.87
C TYR A 95 4.52 -3.12 -12.50
N MET A 96 3.85 -1.96 -12.43
CA MET A 96 3.60 -1.28 -11.15
C MET A 96 2.69 -2.10 -10.23
N ARG A 97 1.68 -2.79 -10.78
CA ARG A 97 0.84 -3.72 -10.01
C ARG A 97 1.65 -4.90 -9.50
N ALA A 98 2.47 -5.54 -10.33
CA ALA A 98 3.33 -6.64 -9.91
C ALA A 98 4.31 -6.23 -8.79
N VAL A 99 4.95 -5.06 -8.90
CA VAL A 99 5.84 -4.54 -7.84
C VAL A 99 5.05 -4.25 -6.56
N HIS A 100 3.85 -3.68 -6.66
CA HIS A 100 3.00 -3.41 -5.52
C HIS A 100 2.58 -4.71 -4.80
N SER A 101 2.06 -5.68 -5.54
CA SER A 101 1.68 -6.99 -4.98
C SER A 101 2.87 -7.69 -4.34
N LEU A 102 4.05 -7.67 -4.97
CA LEU A 102 5.27 -8.20 -4.37
C LEU A 102 5.63 -7.48 -3.06
N ALA A 103 5.48 -6.16 -2.99
CA ALA A 103 5.77 -5.39 -1.79
C ALA A 103 4.85 -5.80 -0.62
N VAL A 104 3.56 -5.99 -0.90
CA VAL A 104 2.57 -6.40 0.10
C VAL A 104 2.86 -7.81 0.62
N GLU A 105 3.11 -8.79 -0.26
CA GLU A 105 3.46 -10.15 0.18
C GLU A 105 4.78 -10.20 0.96
N LEU A 106 5.78 -9.39 0.60
CA LEU A 106 7.06 -9.36 1.32
C LEU A 106 6.99 -8.66 2.68
N TRP A 107 5.97 -7.86 2.95
CA TRP A 107 5.87 -7.11 4.21
C TRP A 107 5.56 -8.02 5.41
N ASP A 108 4.87 -9.12 5.16
CA ASP A 108 4.45 -10.07 6.19
C ASP A 108 5.62 -10.95 6.65
N ARG A 109 5.92 -10.90 7.96
CA ARG A 109 7.05 -11.63 8.55
C ARG A 109 6.70 -13.08 8.89
N ASP A 110 5.42 -13.36 9.13
CA ASP A 110 4.98 -14.68 9.60
C ASP A 110 5.05 -15.74 8.49
N ILE A 111 5.24 -15.29 7.24
CA ILE A 111 5.45 -16.12 6.06
C ILE A 111 6.90 -16.07 5.52
N GLY A 112 7.85 -15.54 6.30
CA GLY A 112 9.27 -15.43 5.90
C GLY A 112 9.56 -14.28 4.94
N GLY A 113 8.74 -13.21 4.94
CA GLY A 113 8.89 -12.05 4.07
C GLY A 113 10.12 -11.17 4.38
N ASP A 114 10.51 -10.37 3.39
CA ASP A 114 11.62 -9.43 3.45
C ASP A 114 11.12 -7.99 3.50
N ARG A 115 10.94 -7.46 4.72
CA ARG A 115 10.48 -6.07 4.92
C ARG A 115 11.43 -5.02 4.33
N ALA A 116 12.72 -5.30 4.26
CA ALA A 116 13.66 -4.36 3.65
C ALA A 116 13.38 -4.26 2.15
N GLN A 117 13.20 -5.39 1.48
CA GLN A 117 12.83 -5.43 0.07
C GLN A 117 11.42 -4.87 -0.19
N ALA A 118 10.45 -5.13 0.70
CA ALA A 118 9.11 -4.53 0.60
C ALA A 118 9.18 -2.99 0.57
N VAL A 119 9.97 -2.39 1.47
CA VAL A 119 10.18 -0.94 1.52
C VAL A 119 10.93 -0.45 0.27
N GLU A 120 11.90 -1.20 -0.26
CA GLU A 120 12.56 -0.85 -1.53
C GLU A 120 11.58 -0.84 -2.71
N ASN A 121 10.64 -1.78 -2.77
CA ASN A 121 9.59 -1.79 -3.78
C ASN A 121 8.66 -0.56 -3.64
N VAL A 122 8.27 -0.21 -2.42
CA VAL A 122 7.49 1.01 -2.14
C VAL A 122 8.25 2.28 -2.56
N ARG A 123 9.54 2.38 -2.22
CA ARG A 123 10.41 3.49 -2.66
C ARG A 123 10.54 3.55 -4.18
N HIS A 124 10.63 2.38 -4.84
CA HIS A 124 10.68 2.31 -6.29
C HIS A 124 9.39 2.82 -6.92
N LEU A 125 8.23 2.38 -6.44
CA LEU A 125 6.92 2.83 -6.93
C LEU A 125 6.74 4.34 -6.76
N LEU A 126 7.03 4.90 -5.59
CA LEU A 126 6.94 6.35 -5.35
C LEU A 126 7.89 7.18 -6.24
N ARG A 127 8.97 6.56 -6.76
CA ARG A 127 9.95 7.19 -7.64
C ARG A 127 9.51 7.21 -9.10
N ILE A 128 8.94 6.11 -9.60
CA ILE A 128 8.49 5.99 -10.99
C ILE A 128 7.06 6.53 -11.18
N ASN A 129 6.27 6.57 -10.10
CA ASN A 129 4.93 7.12 -10.04
C ASN A 129 4.88 8.27 -9.02
N PRO A 130 5.46 9.43 -9.34
CA PRO A 130 5.58 10.51 -8.37
C PRO A 130 4.23 11.03 -7.88
N ASN A 131 3.18 11.01 -8.69
CA ASN A 131 1.84 11.44 -8.24
C ASN A 131 1.16 10.40 -7.34
N ASP A 132 1.78 9.23 -7.17
CA ASP A 132 1.30 8.11 -6.38
C ASP A 132 -0.18 7.79 -6.65
N ASN A 133 -0.49 7.64 -7.93
CA ASN A 133 -1.83 7.28 -8.37
C ASN A 133 -2.32 5.93 -7.81
N GLN A 134 -1.41 5.07 -7.33
CA GLN A 134 -1.75 3.78 -6.72
C GLN A 134 -2.01 3.87 -5.20
N GLY A 135 -1.71 4.99 -4.54
CA GLY A 135 -1.87 5.11 -3.09
C GLY A 135 -0.78 4.41 -2.26
N VAL A 136 0.38 4.12 -2.86
CA VAL A 136 1.53 3.47 -2.21
C VAL A 136 2.01 4.26 -0.99
N ARG A 137 1.80 5.59 -0.96
CA ARG A 137 2.14 6.43 0.20
C ARG A 137 1.48 5.97 1.49
N PHE A 138 0.29 5.37 1.44
CA PHE A 138 -0.39 4.89 2.64
C PHE A 138 0.33 3.69 3.28
N LEU A 139 0.91 2.80 2.45
CA LEU A 139 1.83 1.76 2.93
C LEU A 139 3.09 2.42 3.53
N ALA A 140 3.67 3.37 2.81
CA ALA A 140 4.88 4.07 3.25
C ALA A 140 4.70 4.80 4.59
N TYR A 141 3.51 5.34 4.88
CA TYR A 141 3.20 6.00 6.16
C TYR A 141 3.40 5.11 7.37
N THR A 142 3.23 3.80 7.22
CA THR A 142 3.40 2.83 8.31
C THR A 142 4.70 2.05 8.19
N TRP A 143 5.13 1.70 6.98
CA TRP A 143 6.28 0.83 6.77
C TRP A 143 7.62 1.54 6.98
N LEU A 144 7.73 2.80 6.56
CA LEU A 144 8.94 3.60 6.79
C LEU A 144 9.25 3.75 8.28
N PRO A 145 8.32 4.19 9.16
CA PRO A 145 8.63 4.29 10.58
C PRO A 145 8.88 2.93 11.25
N LEU A 146 8.18 1.87 10.86
CA LEU A 146 8.40 0.51 11.38
C LEU A 146 9.76 -0.09 10.99
N THR A 147 10.40 0.47 9.97
CA THR A 147 11.78 0.12 9.57
C THR A 147 12.81 1.19 9.95
N GLY A 148 12.41 2.18 10.78
CA GLY A 148 13.29 3.23 11.29
C GLY A 148 13.52 4.41 10.33
N ALA A 149 12.94 4.40 9.13
CA ALA A 149 13.10 5.44 8.11
C ALA A 149 12.23 6.69 8.36
N TRP A 150 12.24 7.22 9.59
CA TRP A 150 11.42 8.36 10.00
C TRP A 150 11.66 9.64 9.20
N ASN A 151 12.92 9.91 8.83
CA ASN A 151 13.24 11.12 8.05
C ASN A 151 12.64 11.07 6.63
N GLU A 152 12.49 9.87 6.05
CA GLU A 152 11.81 9.68 4.77
C GLU A 152 10.31 9.89 4.93
N LEU A 153 9.71 9.35 6.00
CA LEU A 153 8.30 9.58 6.32
C LEU A 153 8.00 11.09 6.41
N THR A 154 8.78 11.85 7.18
CA THR A 154 8.58 13.30 7.33
C THR A 154 8.61 14.02 5.98
N ARG A 155 9.55 13.68 5.09
CA ARG A 155 9.63 14.28 3.75
C ARG A 155 8.40 13.93 2.90
N LEU A 156 7.95 12.67 2.97
CA LEU A 156 6.78 12.20 2.25
C LEU A 156 5.50 12.91 2.74
N LEU A 157 5.30 12.98 4.06
CA LEU A 157 4.14 13.67 4.65
C LEU A 157 4.11 15.15 4.28
N ARG A 158 5.26 15.84 4.26
CA ARG A 158 5.33 17.24 3.82
C ARG A 158 4.88 17.43 2.37
N ARG A 159 5.12 16.44 1.50
CA ARG A 159 4.70 16.45 0.10
C ARG A 159 3.18 16.34 -0.05
N TYR A 160 2.52 15.57 0.81
CA TYR A 160 1.08 15.34 0.80
C TYR A 160 0.34 16.08 1.92
N ARG A 161 0.92 17.15 2.49
CA ARG A 161 0.42 17.81 3.70
C ARG A 161 -1.01 18.36 3.58
N ASP A 162 -1.43 18.69 2.36
CA ASP A 162 -2.74 19.29 2.08
C ASP A 162 -3.84 18.22 1.86
N GLU A 163 -3.47 16.94 1.81
CA GLU A 163 -4.40 15.83 1.63
C GLU A 163 -5.32 15.63 2.85
N ILE A 164 -6.61 15.41 2.61
CA ILE A 164 -7.65 15.27 3.64
C ILE A 164 -7.95 13.81 3.98
N ARG A 165 -7.04 12.90 3.67
CA ARG A 165 -7.18 11.46 3.94
C ARG A 165 -6.86 11.17 5.40
N THR A 166 -7.65 10.29 6.03
CA THR A 166 -7.50 9.88 7.43
C THR A 166 -6.07 9.40 7.72
N GLU A 167 -5.52 8.57 6.84
CA GLU A 167 -4.17 8.03 6.93
C GLU A 167 -3.10 9.13 6.91
N THR A 168 -3.30 10.16 6.08
CA THR A 168 -2.37 11.29 5.97
C THR A 168 -2.46 12.21 7.17
N ARG A 169 -3.67 12.57 7.60
CA ARG A 169 -3.89 13.51 8.70
C ARG A 169 -3.41 12.96 10.04
N TYR A 170 -3.70 11.71 10.34
CA TYR A 170 -3.20 11.08 11.56
C TYR A 170 -1.68 10.83 11.51
N SER A 171 -1.12 10.50 10.34
CA SER A 171 0.34 10.35 10.20
C SER A 171 1.08 11.68 10.34
N LEU A 172 0.53 12.79 9.83
CA LEU A 172 1.04 14.15 10.05
C LEU A 172 1.05 14.52 11.53
N ALA A 173 -0.05 14.25 12.24
CA ALA A 173 -0.16 14.50 13.68
C ALA A 173 0.88 13.70 14.48
N LEU A 174 1.02 12.41 14.19
CA LEU A 174 1.99 11.55 14.86
C LEU A 174 3.45 11.97 14.57
N ASP A 175 3.77 12.31 13.33
CA ASP A 175 5.12 12.80 12.98
C ASP A 175 5.45 14.13 13.65
N ALA A 176 4.49 15.07 13.68
CA ALA A 176 4.64 16.34 14.39
C ALA A 176 4.88 16.12 15.89
N PHE A 177 4.08 15.26 16.54
CA PHE A 177 4.27 14.91 17.95
C PHE A 177 5.64 14.29 18.22
N ARG A 178 6.05 13.30 17.40
CA ARG A 178 7.36 12.64 17.51
C ARG A 178 8.52 13.64 17.41
N ARG A 179 8.40 14.63 16.52
CA ARG A 179 9.40 15.70 16.34
C ARG A 179 9.32 16.79 17.40
N LYS A 180 8.37 16.73 18.34
CA LYS A 180 8.06 17.78 19.32
C LYS A 180 7.76 19.12 18.65
N ASP A 181 7.06 19.06 17.52
CA ASP A 181 6.66 20.23 16.75
C ASP A 181 5.48 20.92 17.45
N ALA A 182 5.52 22.25 17.57
CA ALA A 182 4.44 23.03 18.19
C ALA A 182 3.10 22.89 17.45
N ALA A 183 3.13 22.49 16.18
CA ALA A 183 1.95 22.23 15.37
C ALA A 183 1.28 20.87 15.65
N ALA A 184 1.83 20.02 16.54
CA ALA A 184 1.32 18.67 16.79
C ALA A 184 -0.17 18.66 17.20
N ASP A 185 -0.56 19.54 18.12
CA ASP A 185 -1.94 19.60 18.62
C ASP A 185 -2.92 20.09 17.56
N THR A 186 -2.52 21.10 16.77
CA THR A 186 -3.30 21.58 15.63
C THR A 186 -3.45 20.50 14.55
N ALA A 187 -2.38 19.75 14.26
CA ALA A 187 -2.44 18.63 13.32
C ALA A 187 -3.34 17.50 13.83
N LEU A 188 -3.32 17.21 15.15
CA LEU A 188 -4.22 16.24 15.75
C LEU A 188 -5.68 16.70 15.72
N ALA A 189 -5.95 17.99 15.99
CA ALA A 189 -7.30 18.54 15.86
C ALA A 189 -7.84 18.35 14.43
N ALA A 190 -7.06 18.67 13.40
CA ALA A 190 -7.43 18.43 12.02
C ALA A 190 -7.63 16.93 11.69
N ALA A 191 -6.85 16.04 12.31
CA ALA A 191 -7.01 14.60 12.16
C ALA A 191 -8.33 14.10 12.79
N LEU A 192 -8.66 14.58 13.99
CA LEU A 192 -9.92 14.29 14.69
C LEU A 192 -11.14 14.80 13.92
N GLU A 193 -11.04 16.00 13.33
CA GLU A 193 -12.06 16.53 12.42
C GLU A 193 -12.22 15.65 11.19
N THR A 194 -11.11 15.13 10.65
CA THR A 194 -11.15 14.24 9.48
C THR A 194 -11.88 12.94 9.83
N ASN A 195 -11.47 12.22 10.87
CA ASN A 195 -12.18 11.01 11.29
C ASN A 195 -12.16 10.83 12.82
N PRO A 196 -13.27 11.15 13.52
CA PRO A 196 -13.31 11.13 14.99
C PRO A 196 -13.35 9.73 15.59
N HIS A 197 -13.52 8.67 14.78
CA HIS A 197 -13.61 7.29 15.26
C HIS A 197 -12.24 6.66 15.52
N VAL A 198 -11.19 7.13 14.84
CA VAL A 198 -9.82 6.58 14.92
C VAL A 198 -9.27 6.43 16.34
N PRO A 199 -9.44 7.40 17.26
CA PRO A 199 -8.86 7.28 18.59
C PRO A 199 -9.42 6.13 19.42
N ALA A 200 -10.67 5.73 19.20
CA ALA A 200 -11.25 4.59 19.89
C ALA A 200 -10.48 3.29 19.60
N PHE A 201 -9.99 3.13 18.37
CA PHE A 201 -9.18 2.00 17.96
C PHE A 201 -7.71 2.15 18.40
N LEU A 202 -7.09 3.32 18.19
CA LEU A 202 -5.68 3.54 18.55
C LEU A 202 -5.39 3.44 20.05
N LEU A 203 -6.36 3.79 20.90
CA LEU A 203 -6.22 3.71 22.36
C LEU A 203 -6.54 2.32 22.94
N ALA A 204 -6.71 1.30 22.07
CA ALA A 204 -7.03 -0.07 22.44
C ALA A 204 -8.28 -0.19 23.33
N ARG A 205 -9.32 0.62 23.05
CA ARG A 205 -10.64 0.45 23.69
C ARG A 205 -11.50 -0.63 23.02
N ARG A 206 -11.02 -1.21 21.92
CA ARG A 206 -11.58 -2.35 21.20
C ARG A 206 -10.45 -3.18 20.58
N ALA A 207 -10.59 -4.51 20.58
CA ALA A 207 -9.61 -5.49 20.08
C ALA A 207 -9.21 -5.23 18.60
N PRO A 208 -8.06 -5.73 18.12
CA PRO A 208 -7.70 -5.64 16.70
C PRO A 208 -8.73 -6.40 15.87
N PHE A 209 -9.42 -5.68 14.99
CA PHE A 209 -10.52 -6.22 14.20
C PHE A 209 -9.99 -6.79 12.90
N PRO A 210 -10.10 -8.10 12.65
CA PRO A 210 -10.20 -8.58 11.28
C PRO A 210 -11.61 -8.29 10.80
N LEU A 211 -11.81 -7.12 10.21
CA LEU A 211 -12.86 -6.94 9.22
C LEU A 211 -12.17 -6.50 7.94
N LYS A 212 -12.44 -7.22 6.85
CA LYS A 212 -12.40 -6.66 5.50
C LYS A 212 -13.79 -6.04 5.31
N PRO A 213 -14.04 -4.79 5.72
CA PRO A 213 -15.35 -4.19 5.48
C PRO A 213 -15.62 -4.24 3.97
N GLU A 214 -16.78 -4.78 3.59
CA GLU A 214 -17.20 -4.88 2.18
C GLU A 214 -17.20 -3.50 1.50
N THR A 215 -17.47 -2.45 2.29
CA THR A 215 -17.35 -1.06 1.84
C THR A 215 -16.68 -0.19 2.90
N VAL A 216 -15.75 0.67 2.45
CA VAL A 216 -15.15 1.72 3.28
C VAL A 216 -15.62 3.06 2.73
N THR A 217 -16.37 3.81 3.53
CA THR A 217 -16.81 5.16 3.19
C THR A 217 -15.97 6.21 3.90
N TYR A 218 -15.84 7.39 3.29
CA TYR A 218 -15.03 8.49 3.81
C TYR A 218 -15.49 8.91 5.21
N ARG A 219 -14.54 9.06 6.15
CA ARG A 219 -14.76 9.45 7.56
C ARG A 219 -15.56 8.47 8.41
N SER A 220 -15.80 7.26 7.91
CA SER A 220 -16.56 6.23 8.62
C SER A 220 -15.75 5.54 9.73
N GLU A 221 -16.47 4.82 10.59
CA GLU A 221 -15.86 3.90 11.56
C GLU A 221 -15.07 2.77 10.87
N ALA A 222 -15.52 2.29 9.71
CA ALA A 222 -14.81 1.28 8.92
C ALA A 222 -13.48 1.81 8.36
N GLU A 223 -13.43 3.06 7.92
CA GLU A 223 -12.18 3.73 7.52
C GLU A 223 -11.23 3.86 8.71
N ALA A 224 -11.75 4.27 9.86
CA ALA A 224 -10.98 4.40 11.09
C ALA A 224 -10.36 3.08 11.54
N GLN A 225 -11.15 2.00 11.47
CA GLN A 225 -10.73 0.65 11.80
C GLN A 225 -9.64 0.16 10.84
N THR A 226 -9.82 0.36 9.52
CA THR A 226 -8.84 -0.02 8.49
C THR A 226 -7.51 0.70 8.70
N TYR A 227 -7.55 2.02 8.94
CA TYR A 227 -6.35 2.80 9.27
C TYR A 227 -5.68 2.28 10.56
N ALA A 228 -6.46 2.09 11.63
CA ALA A 228 -5.91 1.69 12.92
C ALA A 228 -5.28 0.29 12.88
N ALA A 229 -5.82 -0.65 12.09
CA ALA A 229 -5.27 -1.99 11.93
C ALA A 229 -3.80 -1.98 11.49
N VAL A 230 -3.42 -1.05 10.59
CA VAL A 230 -2.03 -0.92 10.10
C VAL A 230 -1.21 0.10 10.87
N ALA A 231 -1.83 1.16 11.39
CA ALA A 231 -1.12 2.26 12.04
C ALA A 231 -0.86 2.02 13.54
N PHE A 232 -1.64 1.16 14.20
CA PHE A 232 -1.51 0.92 15.65
C PHE A 232 -0.07 0.59 16.09
N PRO A 233 0.68 -0.31 15.41
CA PRO A 233 2.08 -0.57 15.77
C PRO A 233 2.97 0.68 15.69
N VAL A 234 2.70 1.58 14.75
CA VAL A 234 3.45 2.85 14.57
C VAL A 234 3.17 3.80 15.74
N TRP A 235 1.91 3.94 16.13
CA TRP A 235 1.53 4.77 17.30
C TRP A 235 2.13 4.26 18.60
N ARG A 236 2.26 2.93 18.75
CA ARG A 236 2.92 2.30 19.90
C ARG A 236 4.45 2.46 19.87
N LEU A 237 5.04 2.60 18.68
CA LEU A 237 6.48 2.82 18.52
C LEU A 237 6.92 4.22 18.98
N VAL A 238 6.03 5.22 18.95
CA VAL A 238 6.33 6.60 19.38
C VAL A 238 6.03 6.76 20.88
N PRO A 239 7.05 6.98 21.74
CA PRO A 239 6.84 7.11 23.17
C PRO A 239 5.87 8.24 23.52
N GLY A 240 4.85 7.93 24.30
CA GLY A 240 3.87 8.90 24.78
C GLY A 240 2.74 9.25 23.80
N ALA A 241 2.78 8.81 22.54
CA ALA A 241 1.79 9.22 21.53
C ALA A 241 0.35 8.82 21.90
N THR A 242 0.13 7.60 22.37
CA THR A 242 -1.22 7.17 22.81
C THR A 242 -1.68 7.89 24.07
N LYS A 243 -0.76 8.23 24.97
CA LYS A 243 -1.09 9.03 26.16
C LYS A 243 -1.51 10.45 25.76
N TRP A 244 -0.72 11.09 24.89
CA TRP A 244 -1.00 12.40 24.31
C TRP A 244 -2.39 12.43 23.65
N LEU A 245 -2.68 11.46 22.78
CA LEU A 245 -3.99 11.31 22.15
C LEU A 245 -5.13 11.24 23.19
N ASN A 246 -4.98 10.42 24.24
CA ASN A 246 -5.98 10.31 25.30
C ASN A 246 -6.11 11.58 26.15
N ASP A 247 -5.02 12.31 26.40
CA ASP A 247 -5.04 13.55 27.19
C ASP A 247 -5.77 14.68 26.42
N VAL A 248 -5.53 14.80 25.11
CA VAL A 248 -6.30 15.72 24.23
C VAL A 248 -7.79 15.41 24.27
N LEU A 249 -8.18 14.14 24.15
CA LEU A 249 -9.60 13.73 24.21
C LEU A 249 -10.27 14.03 25.54
N ARG A 250 -9.50 14.09 26.65
CA ARG A 250 -10.01 14.40 27.99
C ARG A 250 -9.98 15.90 28.30
N GLY A 251 -9.60 16.75 27.34
CA GLY A 251 -9.46 18.19 27.54
C GLY A 251 -8.40 18.56 28.58
N LYS A 252 -7.41 17.68 28.83
CA LYS A 252 -6.35 17.98 29.78
C LYS A 252 -5.33 18.93 29.16
N PRO A 253 -4.84 19.95 29.89
CA PRO A 253 -3.70 20.73 29.45
C PRO A 253 -2.50 19.81 29.28
N LEU A 254 -1.93 19.80 28.08
CA LEU A 254 -0.84 18.90 27.72
C LEU A 254 0.42 19.26 28.51
N SER A 255 1.04 18.26 29.14
CA SER A 255 2.26 18.46 29.90
C SER A 255 3.37 18.97 28.97
N LYS A 256 3.87 20.19 29.24
CA LYS A 256 5.08 20.70 28.60
C LYS A 256 6.22 19.73 28.94
N SER A 257 6.78 19.08 27.91
CA SER A 257 8.00 18.28 28.04
C SER A 257 9.23 19.17 28.16
#